data_AF-A0A5C6BRW8-F1
#
_entry.id   AF-A0A5C6BRW8-F1
#
_cell.length_a   1.000
_cell.length_b   1.000
_cell.length_c   1.000
_cell.angle_alpha   90.00
_cell.angle_beta   90.00
_cell.angle_gamma   90.00
#
_symmetry.space_group_name_H-M   'P 1'
#
loop_
_entity.id
_entity.type
_entity.pdbx_description
1 polymer ?
#
loop_
_entity_poly.entity_id
_entity_poly.type
_entity_poly.pdbx_seq_one_letter_code
_entity_poly.pdbx_strand_id
1 'polypeptide(L)'
;MTWFESLTGFPEESAEHVRANITIDGATMTSAANGRQMTFGRLETPNLAELRSRVQSAPRSKAALKVSEVLGDVQELHQDPAHAGALFQVASQFNLLEMVGPSATPEYGVGIYENDRTQGPACAIACGAGTIYRNYFTDVSGRPGQTLDNQIDCLHDLGLAIGNTENQLWTMRNGYALASENGLQEISTRLAACSEAERDTLRERLQIGIHWETEVTLGNSAQTVSQAYCSALPVAYSVLSADQWASFAQLVLEAAYEATFCAAILNAELTGNKRLFLTLLGGGAFGNRDDWIFAAMERAFDKYADYDLDVAIVSYRSPRPGVEELINRRG
;
A
#
# COMPACT_ATOMS: atom_id res chain seq x y z
N MET A 1 -10.09 11.52 -22.98
CA MET A 1 -9.66 10.13 -22.80
C MET A 1 -9.08 10.05 -21.41
N THR A 2 -9.55 9.08 -20.62
CA THR A 2 -9.02 8.83 -19.29
C THR A 2 -7.61 8.24 -19.39
N TRP A 3 -6.87 8.17 -18.28
CA TRP A 3 -5.58 7.45 -18.24
C TRP A 3 -5.76 5.98 -18.67
N PHE A 4 -6.85 5.33 -18.26
CA PHE A 4 -7.19 3.96 -18.64
C PHE A 4 -7.35 3.83 -20.15
N GLU A 5 -8.21 4.67 -20.76
CA GLU A 5 -8.48 4.61 -22.20
C GLU A 5 -7.23 4.93 -23.02
N SER A 6 -6.39 5.84 -22.53
CA SER A 6 -5.09 6.15 -23.17
C SER A 6 -4.13 4.95 -23.14
N LEU A 7 -4.19 4.15 -22.07
CA LEU A 7 -3.35 2.97 -21.89
C LEU A 7 -3.85 1.77 -22.72
N THR A 8 -5.15 1.49 -22.65
CA THR A 8 -5.77 0.27 -23.19
C THR A 8 -6.35 0.47 -24.58
N GLY A 9 -6.63 1.70 -25.01
CA GLY A 9 -7.23 2.00 -26.31
C GLY A 9 -8.75 1.77 -26.38
N PHE A 10 -9.43 1.56 -25.25
CA PHE A 10 -10.89 1.44 -25.18
C PHE A 10 -11.44 2.06 -23.89
N PRO A 11 -12.70 2.52 -23.86
CA PRO A 11 -13.29 3.12 -22.67
C PRO A 11 -13.57 2.09 -21.57
N GLU A 12 -13.42 2.52 -20.31
CA GLU A 12 -13.77 1.72 -19.14
C GLU A 12 -15.29 1.77 -18.91
N GLU A 13 -16.00 0.69 -19.28
CA GLU A 13 -17.48 0.65 -19.22
C GLU A 13 -18.00 -0.26 -18.09
N SER A 14 -17.49 -1.48 -18.01
CA SER A 14 -17.83 -2.47 -16.98
C SER A 14 -16.71 -3.48 -16.80
N ALA A 15 -16.74 -4.25 -15.71
CA ALA A 15 -15.77 -5.31 -15.49
C ALA A 15 -15.81 -6.39 -16.60
N GLU A 16 -16.99 -6.72 -17.12
CA GLU A 16 -17.17 -7.65 -18.25
C GLU A 16 -16.55 -7.07 -19.52
N HIS A 17 -16.76 -5.78 -19.79
CA HIS A 17 -16.17 -5.11 -20.96
C HIS A 17 -14.64 -5.11 -20.89
N VAL A 18 -14.07 -4.80 -19.72
CA VAL A 18 -12.61 -4.83 -19.50
C VAL A 18 -12.06 -6.24 -19.69
N ARG A 19 -12.68 -7.24 -19.06
CA ARG A 19 -12.26 -8.65 -19.18
C ARG A 19 -12.41 -9.22 -20.59
N ALA A 20 -13.36 -8.73 -21.38
CA ALA A 20 -13.54 -9.15 -22.77
C ALA A 20 -12.47 -8.58 -23.71
N ASN A 21 -11.89 -7.42 -23.38
CA ASN A 21 -10.92 -6.71 -24.22
C ASN A 21 -9.47 -6.86 -23.76
N ILE A 22 -9.21 -7.55 -22.64
CA ILE A 22 -7.87 -7.76 -22.11
C ILE A 22 -7.65 -9.25 -21.87
N THR A 23 -6.53 -9.75 -22.38
CA THR A 23 -6.05 -11.11 -22.10
C THR A 23 -4.91 -11.10 -21.11
N ILE A 24 -4.89 -12.08 -20.21
CA ILE A 24 -3.84 -12.31 -19.22
C ILE A 24 -3.08 -13.57 -19.61
N ASP A 25 -1.76 -13.47 -19.73
CA ASP A 25 -0.85 -14.60 -19.93
C ASP A 25 0.39 -14.43 -19.04
N GLY A 26 0.56 -15.34 -18.08
CA GLY A 26 1.57 -15.20 -17.04
C GLY A 26 1.45 -13.87 -16.30
N ALA A 27 2.52 -13.05 -16.35
CA ALA A 27 2.58 -11.71 -15.75
C ALA A 27 2.27 -10.58 -16.76
N THR A 28 1.80 -10.91 -17.96
CA THR A 28 1.56 -9.96 -19.05
C THR A 28 0.07 -9.78 -19.30
N MET A 29 -0.31 -8.53 -19.49
CA MET A 29 -1.63 -8.08 -19.88
C MET A 29 -1.57 -7.57 -21.32
N THR A 30 -2.45 -8.04 -22.20
CA THR A 30 -2.55 -7.56 -23.59
C THR A 30 -3.90 -6.94 -23.85
N SER A 31 -3.94 -5.69 -24.31
CA SER A 31 -5.18 -5.08 -24.80
C SER A 31 -5.47 -5.52 -26.24
N ALA A 32 -6.66 -6.06 -26.49
CA ALA A 32 -7.11 -6.42 -27.82
C ALA A 32 -7.41 -5.20 -28.71
N ALA A 33 -7.71 -4.04 -28.11
CA ALA A 33 -8.12 -2.84 -28.86
C ALA A 33 -6.94 -2.15 -29.57
N ASN A 34 -5.76 -2.12 -28.93
CA ASN A 34 -4.57 -1.46 -29.48
C ASN A 34 -3.35 -2.38 -29.62
N GLY A 35 -3.44 -3.65 -29.20
CA GLY A 35 -2.35 -4.62 -29.23
C GLY A 35 -1.24 -4.37 -28.21
N ARG A 36 -1.39 -3.38 -27.32
CA ARG A 36 -0.36 -3.04 -26.32
C ARG A 36 -0.24 -4.18 -25.31
N GLN A 37 0.99 -4.66 -25.14
CA GLN A 37 1.38 -5.59 -24.10
C GLN A 37 2.03 -4.81 -22.95
N MET A 38 1.65 -5.14 -21.72
CA MET A 38 2.18 -4.51 -20.51
C MET A 38 2.39 -5.57 -19.44
N THR A 39 3.48 -5.49 -18.69
CA THR A 39 3.70 -6.38 -17.56
C THR A 39 2.94 -5.86 -16.34
N PHE A 40 1.91 -6.58 -15.89
CA PHE A 40 1.27 -6.25 -14.61
C PHE A 40 2.16 -6.72 -13.45
N GLY A 41 2.90 -7.82 -13.58
CA GLY A 41 3.81 -8.33 -12.56
C GLY A 41 3.18 -9.46 -11.72
N ARG A 42 3.56 -9.59 -10.45
CA ARG A 42 2.95 -10.57 -9.53
C ARG A 42 2.35 -9.89 -8.30
N LEU A 43 1.06 -10.11 -8.06
CA LEU A 43 0.39 -9.68 -6.83
C LEU A 43 0.41 -10.77 -5.76
N GLU A 44 0.70 -10.40 -4.52
CA GLU A 44 0.46 -11.22 -3.32
C GLU A 44 -0.04 -10.36 -2.15
N THR A 45 -0.66 -11.00 -1.15
CA THR A 45 -1.20 -10.36 0.06
C THR A 45 -0.61 -10.95 1.35
N PRO A 46 0.73 -10.95 1.52
CA PRO A 46 1.34 -11.59 2.67
C PRO A 46 1.04 -10.83 3.96
N ASN A 47 0.97 -11.57 5.07
CA ASN A 47 0.99 -10.94 6.40
C ASN A 47 2.42 -10.62 6.85
N LEU A 48 2.54 -9.77 7.86
CA LEU A 48 3.84 -9.37 8.41
C LEU A 48 4.65 -10.57 8.93
N ALA A 49 4.01 -11.60 9.50
CA ALA A 49 4.73 -12.80 9.95
C ALA A 49 5.42 -13.55 8.80
N GLU A 50 4.72 -13.71 7.68
CA GLU A 50 5.26 -14.34 6.46
C GLU A 50 6.43 -13.52 5.90
N LEU A 51 6.28 -12.21 5.83
CA LEU A 51 7.34 -11.31 5.37
C LEU A 51 8.58 -11.36 6.26
N ARG A 52 8.41 -11.32 7.59
CA ARG A 52 9.50 -11.51 8.56
C ARG A 52 10.23 -12.83 8.33
N SER A 53 9.49 -13.92 8.15
CA SER A 53 10.03 -15.25 7.90
C SER A 53 10.90 -15.28 6.64
N ARG A 54 10.41 -14.70 5.53
CA ARG A 54 11.15 -14.62 4.25
C ARG A 54 12.45 -13.80 4.38
N VAL A 55 12.44 -12.74 5.17
CA VAL A 55 13.61 -11.86 5.38
C VAL A 55 14.71 -12.52 6.23
N GLN A 56 14.41 -13.58 7.01
CA GLN A 56 15.43 -14.21 7.87
C GLN A 56 16.65 -14.73 7.11
N SER A 57 16.48 -15.15 5.85
CA SER A 57 17.57 -15.60 4.98
C SER A 57 18.31 -14.47 4.27
N ALA A 58 17.79 -13.24 4.30
CA ALA A 58 18.36 -12.12 3.58
C ALA A 58 19.70 -11.69 4.21
N PRO A 59 20.70 -11.31 3.39
CA PRO A 59 22.01 -10.92 3.89
C PRO A 59 21.92 -9.60 4.66
N ARG A 60 22.39 -9.64 5.90
CA ARG A 60 22.63 -8.43 6.69
C ARG A 60 23.91 -7.75 6.25
N SER A 61 23.94 -6.43 6.33
CA SER A 61 25.09 -5.62 5.94
C SER A 61 25.66 -4.88 7.14
N LYS A 62 26.97 -4.61 7.09
CA LYS A 62 27.59 -3.62 7.99
C LYS A 62 27.33 -2.19 7.53
N ALA A 63 26.88 -2.00 6.29
CA ALA A 63 26.42 -0.71 5.82
C ALA A 63 25.11 -0.37 6.53
N ALA A 64 25.01 0.84 7.06
CA ALA A 64 23.82 1.30 7.75
C ALA A 64 22.72 1.68 6.75
N LEU A 65 21.47 1.40 7.14
CA LEU A 65 20.28 1.98 6.53
C LEU A 65 20.46 3.49 6.33
N LYS A 66 20.22 3.98 5.12
CA LYS A 66 20.23 5.42 4.82
C LYS A 66 18.80 5.92 4.75
N VAL A 67 18.55 7.10 5.32
CA VAL A 67 17.25 7.76 5.26
C VAL A 67 17.46 9.19 4.77
N SER A 68 16.64 9.59 3.81
CA SER A 68 16.65 10.93 3.21
C SER A 68 15.22 11.39 2.92
N GLU A 69 15.04 12.70 2.74
CA GLU A 69 13.82 13.26 2.18
C GLU A 69 14.03 13.58 0.71
N VAL A 70 13.05 13.25 -0.13
CA VAL A 70 13.02 13.60 -1.55
C VAL A 70 11.79 14.44 -1.83
N LEU A 71 12.01 15.60 -2.46
CA LEU A 71 10.95 16.43 -3.01
C LEU A 71 10.71 16.04 -4.47
N GLY A 72 9.52 15.58 -4.78
CA GLY A 72 9.22 15.18 -6.16
C GLY A 72 7.77 14.78 -6.39
N ASP A 73 7.39 14.75 -7.66
CA ASP A 73 6.18 14.07 -8.11
C ASP A 73 6.44 12.56 -8.13
N VAL A 74 5.58 11.78 -7.48
CA VAL A 74 5.78 10.34 -7.37
C VAL A 74 5.72 9.65 -8.74
N GLN A 75 4.98 10.19 -9.71
CA GLN A 75 4.94 9.66 -11.08
C GLN A 75 6.28 9.88 -11.79
N GLU A 76 6.89 11.05 -11.62
CA GLU A 76 8.24 11.33 -12.15
C GLU A 76 9.27 10.39 -11.52
N LEU A 77 9.18 10.14 -10.20
CA LEU A 77 10.04 9.19 -9.51
C LEU A 77 9.90 7.77 -10.06
N HIS A 78 8.67 7.33 -10.40
CA HIS A 78 8.44 6.03 -11.05
C HIS A 78 9.04 5.99 -12.46
N GLN A 79 9.04 7.10 -13.21
CA GLN A 79 9.55 7.14 -14.59
C GLN A 79 11.06 7.27 -14.69
N ASP A 80 11.74 7.71 -13.62
CA ASP A 80 13.19 7.89 -13.61
C ASP A 80 13.91 6.53 -13.78
N PRO A 81 14.75 6.38 -14.84
CA PRO A 81 15.56 5.17 -15.05
C PRO A 81 16.47 4.79 -13.88
N ALA A 82 16.86 5.74 -13.03
CA ALA A 82 17.65 5.47 -11.83
C ALA A 82 16.90 4.65 -10.78
N HIS A 83 15.56 4.59 -10.87
CA HIS A 83 14.70 3.86 -9.95
C HIS A 83 14.15 2.56 -10.53
N ALA A 84 14.66 2.09 -11.67
CA ALA A 84 14.35 0.77 -12.21
C ALA A 84 14.56 -0.32 -11.14
N GLY A 85 13.53 -1.09 -10.85
CA GLY A 85 13.52 -2.16 -9.84
C GLY A 85 13.39 -1.67 -8.39
N ALA A 86 13.18 -0.38 -8.13
CA ALA A 86 12.94 0.14 -6.77
C ALA A 86 11.58 -0.29 -6.19
N LEU A 87 11.41 -0.19 -4.87
CA LEU A 87 10.13 -0.41 -4.19
C LEU A 87 9.49 0.94 -3.80
N PHE A 88 8.21 1.10 -4.11
CA PHE A 88 7.40 2.23 -3.69
C PHE A 88 6.33 1.80 -2.68
N GLN A 89 6.29 2.43 -1.51
CA GLN A 89 5.14 2.34 -0.63
C GLN A 89 4.00 3.17 -1.22
N VAL A 90 2.84 2.53 -1.40
CA VAL A 90 1.65 3.16 -1.95
C VAL A 90 0.60 3.28 -0.85
N ALA A 91 0.12 4.50 -0.61
CA ALA A 91 -1.02 4.74 0.25
C ALA A 91 -2.28 4.23 -0.46
N SER A 92 -2.87 3.17 0.08
CA SER A 92 -3.99 2.42 -0.48
C SER A 92 -5.03 2.14 0.60
N GLN A 93 -6.16 1.55 0.22
CA GLN A 93 -7.13 0.98 1.14
C GLN A 93 -6.87 -0.50 1.39
N PHE A 94 -7.54 -1.08 2.40
CA PHE A 94 -7.36 -2.49 2.77
C PHE A 94 -7.79 -3.49 1.69
N ASN A 95 -8.51 -3.04 0.66
CA ASN A 95 -8.84 -3.83 -0.53
C ASN A 95 -7.88 -3.62 -1.71
N LEU A 96 -6.77 -2.92 -1.49
CA LEU A 96 -5.78 -2.63 -2.54
C LEU A 96 -6.35 -1.84 -3.72
N LEU A 97 -7.28 -0.91 -3.47
CA LEU A 97 -7.83 0.01 -4.45
C LEU A 97 -7.77 1.44 -3.90
N GLU A 98 -7.65 2.43 -4.77
CA GLU A 98 -7.51 3.85 -4.43
C GLU A 98 -8.80 4.66 -4.71
N MET A 99 -9.93 4.12 -4.25
CA MET A 99 -11.26 4.73 -4.39
C MET A 99 -11.44 5.96 -3.50
N VAL A 100 -11.94 7.08 -4.05
CA VAL A 100 -12.05 8.38 -3.34
C VAL A 100 -12.86 8.37 -2.03
N GLY A 101 -13.71 7.35 -1.82
CA GLY A 101 -14.47 7.20 -0.59
C GLY A 101 -15.11 5.82 -0.42
N PRO A 102 -15.72 5.55 0.74
CA PRO A 102 -16.30 4.24 1.08
C PRO A 102 -17.53 3.86 0.24
N SER A 103 -18.11 4.79 -0.52
CA SER A 103 -19.24 4.54 -1.43
C SER A 103 -18.83 4.26 -2.88
N ALA A 104 -17.57 4.51 -3.26
CA ALA A 104 -17.08 4.32 -4.62
C ALA A 104 -16.57 2.89 -4.81
N THR A 105 -17.44 2.00 -5.25
CA THR A 105 -17.19 0.55 -5.31
C THR A 105 -16.21 0.18 -6.45
N PRO A 106 -15.67 -1.06 -6.50
CA PRO A 106 -14.80 -1.53 -7.60
C PRO A 106 -15.38 -1.31 -9.01
N GLU A 107 -16.71 -1.36 -9.14
CA GLU A 107 -17.44 -1.17 -10.39
C GLU A 107 -17.39 0.28 -10.92
N TYR A 108 -17.00 1.26 -10.11
CA TYR A 108 -16.74 2.63 -10.58
C TYR A 108 -15.48 2.70 -11.47
N GLY A 109 -14.69 1.63 -11.48
CA GLY A 109 -13.48 1.49 -12.27
C GLY A 109 -12.28 2.20 -11.68
N VAL A 110 -11.13 2.01 -12.34
CA VAL A 110 -9.85 2.61 -11.93
C VAL A 110 -9.54 3.86 -12.75
N GLY A 111 -10.24 4.10 -13.86
CA GLY A 111 -10.16 5.31 -14.68
C GLY A 111 -10.43 6.58 -13.87
N ILE A 112 -11.29 6.51 -12.85
CA ILE A 112 -11.62 7.66 -11.99
C ILE A 112 -10.44 8.15 -11.14
N TYR A 113 -9.37 7.37 -11.00
CA TYR A 113 -8.19 7.71 -10.19
C TYR A 113 -7.51 9.01 -10.66
N GLU A 114 -7.64 9.39 -11.93
CA GLU A 114 -7.08 10.66 -12.46
C GLU A 114 -7.68 11.93 -11.82
N ASN A 115 -8.85 11.79 -11.21
CA ASN A 115 -9.55 12.88 -10.54
C ASN A 115 -9.09 13.07 -9.08
N ASP A 116 -8.36 12.10 -8.53
CA ASP A 116 -7.79 12.16 -7.19
C ASP A 116 -6.29 12.49 -7.28
N ARG A 117 -5.90 13.59 -6.63
CA ARG A 117 -4.53 14.13 -6.67
C ARG A 117 -3.69 13.68 -5.49
N THR A 118 -4.16 12.73 -4.69
CA THR A 118 -3.37 12.10 -3.62
C THR A 118 -2.31 11.14 -4.19
N GLN A 119 -1.32 10.79 -3.38
CA GLN A 119 -0.19 9.96 -3.84
C GLN A 119 -0.60 8.54 -4.21
N GLY A 120 -1.62 7.97 -3.55
CA GLY A 120 -2.09 6.61 -3.83
C GLY A 120 -2.50 6.40 -5.29
N PRO A 121 -3.53 7.12 -5.77
CA PRO A 121 -3.94 7.13 -7.17
C PRO A 121 -2.80 7.45 -8.13
N ALA A 122 -1.91 8.39 -7.78
CA ALA A 122 -0.77 8.74 -8.62
C ALA A 122 0.19 7.55 -8.83
N CYS A 123 0.54 6.83 -7.76
CA CYS A 123 1.32 5.59 -7.84
C CYS A 123 0.59 4.48 -8.60
N ALA A 124 -0.72 4.31 -8.33
CA ALA A 124 -1.52 3.30 -9.01
C ALA A 124 -1.55 3.53 -10.53
N ILE A 125 -1.73 4.78 -10.98
CA ILE A 125 -1.69 5.16 -12.39
C ILE A 125 -0.28 4.97 -12.98
N ALA A 126 0.78 5.18 -12.19
CA ALA A 126 2.15 4.98 -12.65
C ALA A 126 2.41 3.55 -13.16
N CYS A 127 1.78 2.56 -12.52
CA CYS A 127 1.83 1.15 -12.89
C CYS A 127 0.43 0.64 -13.28
N GLY A 128 -0.08 1.19 -14.38
CA GLY A 128 -1.47 1.04 -14.81
C GLY A 128 -1.90 -0.42 -15.05
N ALA A 129 -1.01 -1.26 -15.56
CA ALA A 129 -1.29 -2.69 -15.75
C ALA A 129 -1.55 -3.42 -14.42
N GLY A 130 -0.70 -3.17 -13.40
CA GLY A 130 -0.92 -3.70 -12.04
C GLY A 130 -2.23 -3.20 -11.43
N THR A 131 -2.57 -1.92 -11.65
CA THR A 131 -3.83 -1.33 -11.18
C THR A 131 -5.07 -1.94 -11.83
N ILE A 132 -5.06 -2.13 -13.15
CA ILE A 132 -6.15 -2.81 -13.87
C ILE A 132 -6.28 -4.25 -13.38
N TYR A 133 -5.17 -4.96 -13.18
CA TYR A 133 -5.16 -6.32 -12.69
C TYR A 133 -5.82 -6.45 -11.30
N ARG A 134 -5.43 -5.60 -10.35
CA ARG A 134 -5.98 -5.58 -8.97
C ARG A 134 -7.50 -5.37 -8.93
N ASN A 135 -8.07 -4.63 -9.86
CA ASN A 135 -9.52 -4.40 -9.88
C ASN A 135 -10.27 -5.50 -10.63
N TYR A 136 -9.77 -5.95 -11.79
CA TYR A 136 -10.58 -6.73 -12.73
C TYR A 136 -10.22 -8.21 -12.85
N PHE A 137 -8.99 -8.60 -12.48
CA PHE A 137 -8.43 -9.91 -12.81
C PHE A 137 -7.87 -10.69 -11.63
N THR A 138 -7.51 -10.03 -10.53
CA THR A 138 -7.02 -10.72 -9.33
C THR A 138 -8.05 -11.74 -8.85
N ASP A 139 -7.61 -12.94 -8.46
CA ASP A 139 -8.50 -13.91 -7.86
C ASP A 139 -8.86 -13.47 -6.44
N VAL A 140 -10.15 -13.32 -6.18
CA VAL A 140 -10.70 -13.05 -4.85
C VAL A 140 -11.74 -14.10 -4.56
N SER A 141 -11.42 -15.00 -3.64
CA SER A 141 -12.30 -16.13 -3.27
C SER A 141 -12.74 -16.97 -4.48
N GLY A 142 -11.83 -17.24 -5.43
CA GLY A 142 -12.11 -18.04 -6.62
C GLY A 142 -12.89 -17.32 -7.73
N ARG A 143 -13.11 -16.00 -7.60
CA ARG A 143 -13.77 -15.17 -8.61
C ARG A 143 -12.79 -14.10 -9.11
N PRO A 144 -12.76 -13.80 -10.43
CA PRO A 144 -11.87 -12.79 -10.98
C PRO A 144 -12.36 -11.37 -10.68
N GLY A 145 -11.42 -10.53 -10.23
CA GLY A 145 -11.64 -9.13 -9.91
C GLY A 145 -12.36 -8.91 -8.59
N GLN A 146 -12.37 -7.64 -8.20
CA GLN A 146 -13.07 -7.13 -7.03
C GLN A 146 -14.44 -6.59 -7.43
N THR A 147 -15.44 -6.83 -6.59
CA THR A 147 -16.81 -6.32 -6.72
C THR A 147 -17.28 -5.73 -5.40
N LEU A 148 -18.44 -5.08 -5.37
CA LEU A 148 -19.05 -4.57 -4.14
C LEU A 148 -19.16 -5.65 -3.04
N ASP A 149 -19.45 -6.90 -3.42
CA ASP A 149 -19.65 -8.05 -2.53
C ASP A 149 -18.43 -8.99 -2.40
N ASN A 150 -17.33 -8.70 -3.09
CA ASN A 150 -16.15 -9.57 -3.15
C ASN A 150 -14.86 -8.76 -3.23
N GLN A 151 -14.19 -8.57 -2.11
CA GLN A 151 -13.00 -7.72 -2.04
C GLN A 151 -11.89 -8.38 -1.25
N ILE A 152 -10.67 -7.99 -1.56
CA ILE A 152 -9.53 -8.23 -0.68
C ILE A 152 -9.79 -7.45 0.62
N ASP A 153 -9.41 -8.04 1.76
CA ASP A 153 -9.43 -7.36 3.05
C ASP A 153 -8.13 -7.67 3.79
N CYS A 154 -7.15 -6.79 3.63
CA CYS A 154 -5.85 -6.91 4.27
C CYS A 154 -5.87 -6.66 5.80
N LEU A 155 -7.02 -6.29 6.36
CA LEU A 155 -7.21 -6.16 7.81
C LEU A 155 -7.89 -7.39 8.42
N HIS A 156 -8.33 -8.35 7.61
CA HIS A 156 -9.16 -9.48 8.02
C HIS A 156 -8.56 -10.28 9.17
N ASP A 157 -7.33 -10.77 9.01
CA ASP A 157 -6.66 -11.63 10.00
C ASP A 157 -6.38 -10.88 11.32
N LEU A 158 -6.03 -9.59 11.23
CA LEU A 158 -5.90 -8.73 12.42
C LEU A 158 -7.27 -8.52 13.08
N GLY A 159 -8.33 -8.37 12.29
CA GLY A 159 -9.72 -8.33 12.75
C GLY A 159 -10.11 -9.54 13.57
N LEU A 160 -9.87 -10.74 13.04
CA LEU A 160 -10.11 -11.98 13.78
C LEU A 160 -9.30 -12.03 15.08
N ALA A 161 -8.01 -11.67 15.03
CA ALA A 161 -7.13 -11.71 16.19
C ALA A 161 -7.55 -10.71 17.29
N ILE A 162 -8.02 -9.52 16.91
CA ILE A 162 -8.45 -8.48 17.85
C ILE A 162 -9.93 -8.61 18.27
N GLY A 163 -10.67 -9.54 17.67
CA GLY A 163 -12.04 -9.88 18.06
C GLY A 163 -13.13 -9.12 17.30
N ASN A 164 -12.85 -8.61 16.10
CA ASN A 164 -13.87 -8.04 15.21
C ASN A 164 -14.73 -9.13 14.54
N THR A 165 -15.38 -9.94 15.36
CA THR A 165 -16.33 -10.95 14.91
C THR A 165 -17.67 -10.28 14.61
N GLU A 166 -18.33 -10.65 13.51
CA GLU A 166 -19.64 -10.09 13.11
C GLU A 166 -19.66 -8.54 13.01
N ASN A 167 -18.50 -7.92 12.69
CA ASN A 167 -18.34 -6.47 12.57
C ASN A 167 -18.66 -5.68 13.86
N GLN A 168 -18.51 -6.29 15.03
CA GLN A 168 -18.83 -5.64 16.32
C GLN A 168 -17.92 -4.44 16.64
N LEU A 169 -16.66 -4.46 16.21
CA LEU A 169 -15.69 -3.38 16.45
C LEU A 169 -15.70 -2.36 15.31
N TRP A 170 -15.66 -2.84 14.06
CA TRP A 170 -15.81 -2.03 12.86
C TRP A 170 -16.47 -2.81 11.73
N THR A 171 -17.06 -2.06 10.79
CA THR A 171 -17.54 -2.60 9.52
C THR A 171 -16.57 -2.20 8.41
N MET A 172 -16.07 -3.19 7.67
CA MET A 172 -15.32 -2.91 6.44
C MET A 172 -16.27 -2.48 5.33
N ARG A 173 -15.99 -1.33 4.70
CA ARG A 173 -16.77 -0.84 3.55
C ARG A 173 -15.82 -0.34 2.48
N ASN A 174 -15.68 -1.10 1.39
CA ASN A 174 -14.85 -0.74 0.25
C ASN A 174 -13.38 -0.44 0.62
N GLY A 175 -12.79 -1.26 1.49
CA GLY A 175 -11.43 -1.06 2.00
C GLY A 175 -11.30 0.00 3.12
N TYR A 176 -12.40 0.61 3.57
CA TYR A 176 -12.44 1.52 4.72
C TYR A 176 -12.91 0.79 5.97
N ALA A 177 -12.07 0.70 7.00
CA ALA A 177 -12.43 0.17 8.31
C ALA A 177 -13.21 1.21 9.13
N LEU A 178 -14.54 1.16 9.09
CA LEU A 178 -15.43 2.13 9.76
C LEU A 178 -15.77 1.66 11.18
N ALA A 179 -14.98 2.09 12.16
CA ALA A 179 -15.11 1.70 13.55
C ALA A 179 -16.24 2.46 14.28
N SER A 180 -16.86 1.77 15.23
CA SER A 180 -17.79 2.39 16.19
C SER A 180 -17.04 2.95 17.41
N GLU A 181 -17.67 3.85 18.16
CA GLU A 181 -17.09 4.37 19.41
C GLU A 181 -16.79 3.26 20.42
N ASN A 182 -17.76 2.36 20.64
CA ASN A 182 -17.58 1.20 21.51
C ASN A 182 -16.46 0.28 21.00
N GLY A 183 -16.38 0.08 19.68
CA GLY A 183 -15.33 -0.73 19.07
C GLY A 183 -13.93 -0.16 19.32
N LEU A 184 -13.74 1.15 19.14
CA LEU A 184 -12.46 1.81 19.44
C LEU A 184 -12.10 1.77 20.92
N GLN A 185 -13.09 1.92 21.81
CA GLN A 185 -12.90 1.81 23.25
C GLN A 185 -12.46 0.39 23.66
N GLU A 186 -13.08 -0.63 23.09
CA GLU A 186 -12.75 -2.03 23.33
C GLU A 186 -11.36 -2.37 22.79
N ILE A 187 -11.06 -1.98 21.56
CA ILE A 187 -9.73 -2.14 20.95
C ILE A 187 -8.66 -1.47 21.83
N SER A 188 -8.88 -0.22 22.24
CA SER A 188 -7.93 0.52 23.08
C SER A 188 -7.72 -0.15 24.43
N THR A 189 -8.80 -0.62 25.07
CA THR A 189 -8.72 -1.34 26.35
C THR A 189 -7.92 -2.63 26.21
N ARG A 190 -8.17 -3.39 25.13
CA ARG A 190 -7.46 -4.63 24.85
C ARG A 190 -5.97 -4.38 24.59
N LEU A 191 -5.64 -3.41 23.73
CA LEU A 191 -4.25 -3.08 23.40
C LEU A 191 -3.47 -2.53 24.59
N ALA A 192 -4.13 -1.80 25.50
CA ALA A 192 -3.51 -1.33 26.74
C ALA A 192 -3.22 -2.47 27.74
N ALA A 193 -3.97 -3.56 27.69
CA ALA A 193 -3.76 -4.75 28.51
C ALA A 193 -2.69 -5.70 27.94
N CYS A 194 -2.38 -5.60 26.65
CA CYS A 194 -1.36 -6.42 26.00
C CYS A 194 0.06 -6.03 26.42
N SER A 195 0.89 -7.04 26.65
CA SER A 195 2.35 -6.92 26.63
C SER A 195 2.86 -6.58 25.23
N GLU A 196 4.12 -6.17 25.12
CA GLU A 196 4.73 -5.90 23.81
C GLU A 196 4.77 -7.15 22.92
N ALA A 197 4.99 -8.34 23.49
CA ALA A 197 4.98 -9.58 22.71
C ALA A 197 3.59 -9.90 22.13
N GLU A 198 2.53 -9.62 22.90
CA GLU A 198 1.16 -9.80 22.44
C GLU A 198 0.79 -8.76 21.36
N ARG A 199 1.21 -7.49 21.54
CA ARG A 199 1.05 -6.45 20.50
C ARG A 199 1.82 -6.81 19.23
N ASP A 200 3.03 -7.34 19.35
CA ASP A 200 3.84 -7.80 18.22
C ASP A 200 3.16 -8.96 17.47
N THR A 201 2.53 -9.89 18.20
CA THR A 201 1.72 -10.97 17.62
C THR A 201 0.49 -10.44 16.87
N LEU A 202 -0.09 -9.32 17.30
CA LEU A 202 -1.16 -8.65 16.56
C LEU A 202 -0.62 -7.98 15.30
N ARG A 203 0.51 -7.26 15.38
CA ARG A 203 1.16 -6.63 14.21
C ARG A 203 1.47 -7.65 13.12
N GLU A 204 1.89 -8.85 13.51
CA GLU A 204 2.15 -9.98 12.62
C GLU A 204 0.97 -10.39 11.73
N ARG A 205 -0.27 -10.07 12.13
CA ARG A 205 -1.50 -10.43 11.40
C ARG A 205 -1.89 -9.44 10.31
N LEU A 206 -1.30 -8.24 10.29
CA LEU A 206 -1.62 -7.28 9.24
C LEU A 206 -1.10 -7.80 7.90
N GLN A 207 -1.95 -7.77 6.88
CA GLN A 207 -1.56 -8.02 5.49
C GLN A 207 -1.32 -6.70 4.75
N ILE A 208 -0.49 -6.75 3.72
CA ILE A 208 -0.34 -5.69 2.73
C ILE A 208 -0.42 -6.30 1.33
N GLY A 209 -0.76 -5.50 0.33
CA GLY A 209 -0.63 -5.93 -1.06
C GLY A 209 0.78 -5.65 -1.57
N ILE A 210 1.40 -6.59 -2.28
CA ILE A 210 2.67 -6.34 -2.96
C ILE A 210 2.53 -6.72 -4.42
N HIS A 211 2.76 -5.74 -5.30
CA HIS A 211 2.87 -5.95 -6.73
C HIS A 211 4.35 -5.93 -7.11
N TRP A 212 4.92 -7.11 -7.36
CA TRP A 212 6.32 -7.29 -7.75
C TRP A 212 6.51 -7.01 -9.24
N GLU A 213 7.58 -6.30 -9.57
CA GLU A 213 8.06 -6.09 -10.94
C GLU A 213 6.96 -5.67 -11.93
N THR A 214 6.11 -4.73 -11.51
CA THR A 214 5.07 -4.15 -12.35
C THR A 214 5.65 -3.08 -13.28
N GLU A 215 5.21 -3.04 -14.53
CA GLU A 215 5.68 -2.07 -15.53
C GLU A 215 5.22 -0.66 -15.18
N VAL A 216 6.14 0.30 -15.28
CA VAL A 216 5.82 1.72 -15.26
C VAL A 216 5.23 2.10 -16.61
N THR A 217 3.90 2.14 -16.70
CA THR A 217 3.18 2.35 -17.96
C THR A 217 3.10 3.82 -18.40
N LEU A 218 3.62 4.73 -17.60
CA LEU A 218 3.69 6.17 -17.91
C LEU A 218 4.86 6.48 -18.84
N GLY A 219 4.59 7.23 -19.91
CA GLY A 219 5.59 7.60 -20.90
C GLY A 219 6.06 6.40 -21.72
N ASN A 220 7.33 6.43 -22.14
CA ASN A 220 7.92 5.43 -23.06
C ASN A 220 8.93 4.50 -22.38
N SER A 221 8.95 4.42 -21.04
CA SER A 221 9.83 3.51 -20.31
C SER A 221 9.13 2.16 -20.14
N ALA A 222 9.85 1.07 -20.40
CA ALA A 222 9.38 -0.29 -20.12
C ALA A 222 10.02 -0.87 -18.85
N GLN A 223 10.50 0.01 -17.95
CA GLN A 223 11.09 -0.43 -16.70
C GLN A 223 10.03 -0.98 -15.75
N THR A 224 10.44 -1.87 -14.87
CA THR A 224 9.60 -2.39 -13.80
C THR A 224 10.00 -1.78 -12.47
N VAL A 225 9.03 -1.66 -11.58
CA VAL A 225 9.21 -1.32 -10.16
C VAL A 225 8.34 -2.25 -9.33
N SER A 226 8.53 -2.29 -8.02
CA SER A 226 7.61 -2.97 -7.13
C SER A 226 6.79 -1.95 -6.33
N GLN A 227 5.56 -2.30 -5.98
CA GLN A 227 4.67 -1.44 -5.19
C GLN A 227 4.12 -2.19 -3.98
N ALA A 228 4.33 -1.65 -2.78
CA ALA A 228 3.78 -2.14 -1.53
C ALA A 228 2.55 -1.30 -1.15
N TYR A 229 1.37 -1.82 -1.43
CA TYR A 229 0.08 -1.21 -1.15
C TYR A 229 -0.31 -1.43 0.31
N CYS A 230 -0.20 -0.35 1.08
CA CYS A 230 -0.44 -0.34 2.52
C CYS A 230 -1.62 0.57 2.84
N SER A 231 -2.43 0.22 3.84
CA SER A 231 -3.51 1.07 4.33
C SER A 231 -3.23 1.53 5.76
N ALA A 232 -3.49 2.81 6.02
CA ALA A 232 -3.72 3.29 7.38
C ALA A 232 -5.21 3.14 7.74
N LEU A 233 -5.59 3.51 8.96
CA LEU A 233 -7.00 3.62 9.34
C LEU A 233 -7.61 4.95 8.85
N PRO A 234 -8.89 4.96 8.43
CA PRO A 234 -9.54 6.14 7.87
C PRO A 234 -10.09 7.08 8.98
N VAL A 235 -9.20 7.60 9.83
CA VAL A 235 -9.53 8.44 11.01
C VAL A 235 -10.43 9.62 10.65
N ALA A 236 -10.13 10.34 9.56
CA ALA A 236 -10.90 11.50 9.10
C ALA A 236 -12.27 11.15 8.48
N TYR A 237 -12.56 9.87 8.24
CA TYR A 237 -13.87 9.41 7.73
C TYR A 237 -14.82 9.03 8.87
N SER A 238 -14.55 9.50 10.09
CA SER A 238 -15.36 9.29 11.28
C SER A 238 -15.65 10.64 11.95
N VAL A 239 -16.75 10.69 12.71
CA VAL A 239 -17.08 11.82 13.58
C VAL A 239 -16.33 11.76 14.92
N LEU A 240 -15.65 10.64 15.20
CA LEU A 240 -14.92 10.40 16.43
C LEU A 240 -13.58 11.15 16.43
N SER A 241 -13.10 11.50 17.61
CA SER A 241 -11.82 12.20 17.75
C SER A 241 -10.65 11.31 17.38
N ALA A 242 -9.57 11.90 16.83
CA ALA A 242 -8.36 11.15 16.50
C ALA A 242 -7.80 10.38 17.71
N ASP A 243 -7.88 10.94 18.92
CA ASP A 243 -7.36 10.28 20.12
C ASP A 243 -8.05 8.95 20.42
N GLN A 244 -9.34 8.78 20.06
CA GLN A 244 -10.03 7.49 20.17
C GLN A 244 -9.47 6.43 19.22
N TRP A 245 -8.87 6.82 18.11
CA TRP A 245 -8.24 5.92 17.14
C TRP A 245 -6.79 5.56 17.47
N ALA A 246 -6.14 6.33 18.34
CA ALA A 246 -4.69 6.35 18.49
C ALA A 246 -4.07 4.96 18.65
N SER A 247 -4.61 4.12 19.54
CA SER A 247 -4.08 2.77 19.80
C SER A 247 -4.16 1.87 18.56
N PHE A 248 -5.29 1.91 17.85
CA PHE A 248 -5.51 1.07 16.67
C PHE A 248 -4.70 1.57 15.47
N ALA A 249 -4.69 2.89 15.26
CA ALA A 249 -3.96 3.53 14.17
C ALA A 249 -2.46 3.27 14.28
N GLN A 250 -1.87 3.43 15.47
CA GLN A 250 -0.44 3.16 15.70
C GLN A 250 -0.11 1.69 15.44
N LEU A 251 -0.91 0.73 15.93
CA LEU A 251 -0.69 -0.69 15.68
C LEU A 251 -0.64 -1.03 14.17
N VAL A 252 -1.59 -0.49 13.40
CA VAL A 252 -1.69 -0.69 11.96
C VAL A 252 -0.51 -0.02 11.24
N LEU A 253 -0.16 1.22 11.60
CA LEU A 253 0.97 1.94 11.00
C LEU A 253 2.30 1.23 11.27
N GLU A 254 2.54 0.81 12.52
CA GLU A 254 3.74 0.06 12.91
C GLU A 254 3.90 -1.22 12.08
N ALA A 255 2.81 -1.98 11.89
CA ALA A 255 2.84 -3.20 11.10
C ALA A 255 3.02 -2.92 9.59
N ALA A 256 2.35 -1.89 9.06
CA ALA A 256 2.42 -1.54 7.64
C ALA A 256 3.81 -1.05 7.22
N TYR A 257 4.44 -0.17 8.02
CA TYR A 257 5.82 0.25 7.78
C TYR A 257 6.78 -0.93 7.92
N GLU A 258 6.62 -1.77 8.95
CA GLU A 258 7.48 -2.94 9.09
C GLU A 258 7.36 -3.90 7.91
N ALA A 259 6.15 -4.17 7.42
CA ALA A 259 5.90 -5.01 6.26
C ALA A 259 6.50 -4.41 4.98
N THR A 260 6.43 -3.09 4.82
CA THR A 260 7.07 -2.36 3.72
C THR A 260 8.59 -2.55 3.72
N PHE A 261 9.23 -2.48 4.89
CA PHE A 261 10.67 -2.73 5.01
C PHE A 261 11.05 -4.17 4.67
N CYS A 262 10.27 -5.14 5.14
CA CYS A 262 10.49 -6.53 4.73
C CYS A 262 10.37 -6.69 3.22
N ALA A 263 9.33 -6.11 2.61
CA ALA A 263 9.15 -6.11 1.17
C ALA A 263 10.34 -5.45 0.45
N ALA A 264 10.90 -4.36 0.99
CA ALA A 264 12.05 -3.67 0.42
C ALA A 264 13.32 -4.52 0.43
N ILE A 265 13.55 -5.27 1.50
CA ILE A 265 14.69 -6.20 1.62
C ILE A 265 14.57 -7.30 0.57
N LEU A 266 13.39 -7.93 0.47
CA LEU A 266 13.12 -8.98 -0.52
C LEU A 266 13.19 -8.44 -1.95
N ASN A 267 12.72 -7.21 -2.18
CA ASN A 267 12.85 -6.51 -3.46
C ASN A 267 14.32 -6.33 -3.84
N ALA A 268 15.16 -5.88 -2.91
CA ALA A 268 16.58 -5.67 -3.15
C ALA A 268 17.32 -6.97 -3.47
N GLU A 269 16.90 -8.11 -2.89
CA GLU A 269 17.43 -9.43 -3.28
C GLU A 269 16.99 -9.84 -4.69
N LEU A 270 15.75 -9.51 -5.06
CA LEU A 270 15.17 -9.86 -6.36
C LEU A 270 15.76 -9.02 -7.51
N THR A 271 15.86 -7.69 -7.32
CA THR A 271 16.16 -6.73 -8.39
C THR A 271 17.56 -6.15 -8.30
N GLY A 272 18.24 -6.31 -7.15
CA GLY A 272 19.49 -5.62 -6.83
C GLY A 272 19.32 -4.15 -6.46
N ASN A 273 18.11 -3.57 -6.54
CA ASN A 273 17.85 -2.19 -6.21
C ASN A 273 17.40 -2.03 -4.75
N LYS A 274 18.17 -1.25 -3.99
CA LYS A 274 18.02 -1.00 -2.56
C LYS A 274 17.14 0.21 -2.23
N ARG A 275 16.67 0.93 -3.25
CA ARG A 275 15.86 2.14 -3.09
C ARG A 275 14.45 1.78 -2.61
N LEU A 276 14.06 2.36 -1.48
CA LEU A 276 12.70 2.31 -0.94
C LEU A 276 12.14 3.74 -0.88
N PHE A 277 11.02 3.99 -1.56
CA PHE A 277 10.26 5.22 -1.41
C PHE A 277 9.14 5.04 -0.39
N LEU A 278 9.15 5.86 0.65
CA LEU A 278 8.10 5.89 1.67
C LEU A 278 7.17 7.08 1.44
N THR A 279 5.90 6.88 1.78
CA THR A 279 4.91 7.95 1.89
C THR A 279 4.55 8.15 3.35
N LEU A 280 3.94 9.29 3.69
CA LEU A 280 3.35 9.53 5.00
C LEU A 280 1.99 8.86 5.06
N LEU A 281 2.00 7.55 5.33
CA LEU A 281 0.88 6.65 5.17
C LEU A 281 -0.30 7.14 6.03
N GLY A 282 -1.37 7.53 5.36
CA GLY A 282 -2.59 8.03 6.01
C GLY A 282 -2.51 9.47 6.54
N GLY A 283 -1.40 10.19 6.39
CA GLY A 283 -1.22 11.59 6.86
C GLY A 283 -1.91 12.66 6.01
N GLY A 284 -2.60 12.24 4.93
CA GLY A 284 -3.43 13.06 4.06
C GLY A 284 -4.92 12.83 4.32
N ALA A 285 -5.63 12.31 3.32
CA ALA A 285 -7.09 12.12 3.35
C ALA A 285 -7.58 11.28 4.55
N PHE A 286 -6.80 10.30 5.01
CA PHE A 286 -7.16 9.44 6.12
C PHE A 286 -6.98 10.09 7.50
N GLY A 287 -6.27 11.21 7.61
CA GLY A 287 -6.17 12.01 8.83
C GLY A 287 -5.42 11.36 10.00
N ASN A 288 -4.46 10.47 9.72
CA ASN A 288 -3.56 9.96 10.77
C ASN A 288 -2.61 11.07 11.19
N ARG A 289 -2.30 11.14 12.49
CA ARG A 289 -1.40 12.18 13.00
C ARG A 289 0.05 11.89 12.63
N ASP A 290 0.80 12.94 12.29
CA ASP A 290 2.21 12.85 11.88
C ASP A 290 3.08 12.18 12.96
N ASP A 291 2.81 12.41 14.25
CA ASP A 291 3.57 11.78 15.33
C ASP A 291 3.42 10.25 15.39
N TRP A 292 2.25 9.71 15.04
CA TRP A 292 2.05 8.25 14.94
C TRP A 292 2.80 7.66 13.75
N ILE A 293 2.76 8.36 12.61
CA ILE A 293 3.42 7.95 11.37
C ILE A 293 4.94 7.94 11.59
N PHE A 294 5.50 9.01 12.16
CA PHE A 294 6.92 9.12 12.43
C PHE A 294 7.39 8.07 13.45
N ALA A 295 6.65 7.83 14.53
CA ALA A 295 7.00 6.78 15.48
C ALA A 295 7.02 5.38 14.84
N ALA A 296 6.06 5.08 13.95
CA ALA A 296 6.02 3.81 13.22
C ALA A 296 7.20 3.67 12.23
N MET A 297 7.58 4.76 11.56
CA MET A 297 8.79 4.81 10.72
C MET A 297 10.07 4.60 11.55
N GLU A 298 10.27 5.35 12.64
CA GLU A 298 11.42 5.20 13.55
C GLU A 298 11.59 3.75 14.00
N ARG A 299 10.49 3.13 14.42
CA ARG A 299 10.48 1.73 14.82
C ARG A 299 10.96 0.79 13.70
N ALA A 300 10.52 1.00 12.47
CA ALA A 300 10.96 0.19 11.32
C ALA A 300 12.43 0.46 10.97
N PHE A 301 12.88 1.72 11.07
CA PHE A 301 14.26 2.12 10.84
C PHE A 301 15.22 1.42 11.79
N ASP A 302 14.87 1.36 13.07
CA ASP A 302 15.68 0.71 14.11
C ASP A 302 15.71 -0.80 13.91
N LYS A 303 14.56 -1.40 13.61
CA LYS A 303 14.42 -2.85 13.44
C LYS A 303 15.22 -3.41 12.25
N TYR A 304 15.38 -2.61 11.20
CA TYR A 304 16.08 -3.00 9.97
C TYR A 304 17.34 -2.17 9.71
N ALA A 305 17.95 -1.60 10.76
CA ALA A 305 19.13 -0.76 10.66
C ALA A 305 20.36 -1.48 10.06
N ASP A 306 20.40 -2.81 10.15
CA ASP A 306 21.44 -3.72 9.67
C ASP A 306 21.18 -4.26 8.25
N TYR A 307 20.23 -3.67 7.51
CA TYR A 307 20.03 -3.90 6.08
C TYR A 307 20.46 -2.67 5.27
N ASP A 308 21.14 -2.93 4.16
CA ASP A 308 21.64 -1.89 3.24
C ASP A 308 20.50 -1.42 2.31
N LEU A 309 19.50 -0.73 2.88
CA LEU A 309 18.47 -0.02 2.11
C LEU A 309 18.78 1.48 2.05
N ASP A 310 18.36 2.09 0.95
CA ASP A 310 18.39 3.54 0.74
C ASP A 310 16.95 4.06 0.73
N VAL A 311 16.51 4.56 1.88
CA VAL A 311 15.13 4.98 2.13
C VAL A 311 14.97 6.46 1.81
N ALA A 312 14.01 6.77 0.95
CA ALA A 312 13.61 8.13 0.59
C ALA A 312 12.17 8.38 1.02
N ILE A 313 11.95 9.32 1.94
CA ILE A 313 10.62 9.79 2.33
C ILE A 313 10.18 10.83 1.30
N VAL A 314 9.07 10.57 0.60
CA VAL A 314 8.59 11.42 -0.49
C VAL A 314 7.67 12.51 0.03
N SER A 315 8.12 13.74 -0.13
CA SER A 315 7.36 14.96 0.16
C SER A 315 6.96 15.64 -1.15
N TYR A 316 5.69 16.05 -1.25
CA TYR A 316 5.17 16.68 -2.46
C TYR A 316 5.18 18.21 -2.34
N ARG A 317 5.79 18.90 -3.31
CA ARG A 317 5.92 20.37 -3.45
C ARG A 317 6.74 21.10 -2.37
N SER A 318 6.70 20.65 -1.12
CA SER A 318 7.41 21.28 0.00
C SER A 318 7.83 20.22 1.01
N PRO A 319 8.95 20.41 1.74
CA PRO A 319 9.33 19.53 2.83
C PRO A 319 8.18 19.37 3.81
N ARG A 320 8.00 18.16 4.35
CA ARG A 320 7.02 17.95 5.42
C ARG A 320 7.66 18.35 6.75
N PRO A 321 7.03 19.24 7.54
CA PRO A 321 7.48 19.51 8.90
C PRO A 321 7.66 18.21 9.70
N GLY A 322 8.80 18.09 10.37
CA GLY A 322 9.14 16.91 11.19
C GLY A 322 9.91 15.80 10.48
N VAL A 323 9.90 15.73 9.13
CA VAL A 323 10.69 14.72 8.40
C VAL A 323 12.19 14.96 8.56
N GLU A 324 12.65 16.22 8.48
CA GLU A 324 14.05 16.56 8.72
C GLU A 324 14.48 16.21 10.16
N GLU A 325 13.61 16.45 11.16
CA GLU A 325 13.88 16.09 12.54
C GLU A 325 13.97 14.57 12.72
N LEU A 326 13.05 13.83 12.12
CA LEU A 326 13.04 12.37 12.07
C LEU A 326 14.35 11.82 11.49
N ILE A 327 14.83 12.38 10.38
CA ILE A 327 16.10 11.98 9.75
C ILE A 327 17.28 12.29 10.67
N ASN A 328 17.35 13.50 11.23
CA ASN A 328 18.47 13.95 12.06
C ASN A 328 18.63 13.16 13.37
N ARG A 329 17.55 12.58 13.91
CA ARG A 329 17.61 11.74 15.11
C ARG A 329 18.42 10.45 14.91
N ARG A 330 18.65 10.00 13.68
CA ARG A 330 19.44 8.79 13.39
C ARG A 330 20.95 8.98 13.37
N GLY A 331 21.45 10.21 13.30
CA GLY A 331 22.89 10.54 13.28
C GLY A 331 23.48 10.60 11.88
#